data_AF-A0A286A176-F1
#
_entry.id   AF-A0A286A176-F1
#
_cell.length_a   1.000
_cell.length_b   1.000
_cell.length_c   1.000
_cell.angle_alpha   90.00
_cell.angle_beta   90.00
_cell.angle_gamma   90.00
#
_symmetry.space_group_name_H-M   'P 1'
#
loop_
_entity.id
_entity.type
_entity.pdbx_description
1 polymer ?
#
loop_
_entity_poly.entity_id
_entity_poly.type
_entity_poly.pdbx_seq_one_letter_code
_entity_poly.pdbx_strand_id
1 'polypeptide(L)'
;MARVWLILAVSVLWLVSCSKHPEVDDFKQIQLHWNAIDEAAEAVEFKDKCVIEITSKVMGDPVVLKSKLVEISYEVFYQLDEKGALVFEGRCGDTRFSDLLECSWQSTCSGGSASVVKFHNER
;
A
#
# COMPACT_ATOMS: atom_id res chain seq x y z
N MET A 1 -48.42 -24.40 32.98
CA MET A 1 -47.00 -24.54 33.40
C MET A 1 -46.03 -24.83 32.25
N ALA A 2 -46.46 -25.25 31.05
CA ALA A 2 -45.55 -25.55 29.92
C ALA A 2 -45.07 -24.32 29.12
N ARG A 3 -45.79 -23.20 29.14
CA ARG A 3 -45.45 -21.98 28.35
C ARG A 3 -44.25 -21.18 28.89
N VAL A 4 -43.97 -21.28 30.19
CA VAL A 4 -42.84 -20.57 30.83
C VAL A 4 -41.49 -21.22 30.48
N TRP A 5 -41.49 -22.55 30.32
CA TRP A 5 -40.29 -23.32 29.99
C TRP A 5 -39.80 -23.07 28.54
N LEU A 6 -40.72 -22.80 27.61
CA LEU A 6 -40.37 -22.47 26.22
C LEU A 6 -39.71 -21.09 26.09
N ILE A 7 -40.09 -20.11 26.90
CA ILE A 7 -39.51 -18.76 26.86
C ILE A 7 -38.10 -18.75 27.46
N LEU A 8 -37.87 -19.55 28.50
CA LEU A 8 -36.54 -19.75 29.10
C LEU A 8 -35.57 -20.51 28.19
N ALA A 9 -36.05 -21.45 27.38
CA ALA A 9 -35.20 -22.16 26.42
C ALA A 9 -34.72 -21.26 25.27
N VAL A 10 -35.52 -20.28 24.85
CA VAL A 10 -35.17 -19.36 23.76
C VAL A 10 -34.16 -18.28 24.22
N SER A 11 -34.17 -17.86 25.49
CA SER A 11 -33.24 -16.82 25.95
C SER A 11 -31.79 -17.30 26.11
N VAL A 12 -31.57 -18.60 26.35
CA VAL A 12 -30.22 -19.18 26.50
C VAL A 12 -29.51 -19.34 25.15
N LEU A 13 -30.26 -19.46 24.04
CA LEU A 13 -29.70 -19.60 22.69
C LEU A 13 -29.12 -18.29 22.11
N TRP A 14 -29.36 -17.14 22.74
CA TRP A 14 -28.81 -15.84 22.29
C TRP A 14 -27.42 -15.50 22.85
N LEU A 15 -26.91 -16.26 23.82
CA LEU A 15 -25.61 -15.95 24.45
C LEU A 15 -24.41 -16.67 23.83
N VAL A 16 -24.60 -17.53 22.83
CA VAL A 16 -23.52 -18.35 22.25
C VAL A 16 -23.03 -17.84 20.88
N SER A 17 -23.62 -16.77 20.34
CA SER A 17 -23.21 -16.22 19.05
C SER A 17 -22.21 -15.07 19.19
N CYS A 18 -21.12 -15.30 19.92
CA CYS A 18 -19.87 -14.56 19.70
C CYS A 18 -18.97 -15.44 18.83
N SER A 19 -19.23 -15.47 17.53
CA SER A 19 -18.24 -15.96 16.58
C SER A 19 -17.03 -15.04 16.67
N LYS A 20 -15.88 -15.62 17.05
CA LYS A 20 -14.57 -14.97 16.92
C LYS A 20 -14.50 -14.45 15.48
N HIS A 21 -14.44 -13.13 15.31
CA HIS A 21 -14.15 -12.55 14.00
C HIS A 21 -12.83 -13.18 13.55
N PRO A 22 -12.74 -13.76 12.34
CA PRO A 22 -11.45 -14.27 11.87
C PRO A 22 -10.45 -13.13 11.98
N GLU A 23 -9.31 -13.38 12.63
CA GLU A 23 -8.17 -12.47 12.56
C GLU A 23 -7.88 -12.29 11.07
N VAL A 24 -8.31 -11.13 10.55
CA VAL A 24 -8.06 -10.74 9.18
C VAL A 24 -6.56 -10.54 9.11
N ASP A 25 -5.91 -11.39 8.32
CA ASP A 25 -4.49 -11.36 7.97
C ASP A 25 -3.97 -9.92 8.00
N ASP A 26 -3.01 -9.64 8.90
CA ASP A 26 -2.61 -8.31 9.35
C ASP A 26 -2.57 -7.31 8.19
N PHE A 27 -3.53 -6.38 8.16
CA PHE A 27 -3.56 -5.33 7.16
C PHE A 27 -2.24 -4.55 7.23
N LYS A 28 -1.41 -4.68 6.18
CA LYS A 28 -0.17 -3.93 6.07
C LYS A 28 -0.50 -2.47 5.81
N GLN A 29 -0.13 -1.62 6.74
CA GLN A 29 -0.26 -0.18 6.55
C GLN A 29 0.83 0.29 5.60
N ILE A 30 0.43 0.68 4.39
CA ILE A 30 1.35 1.21 3.37
C ILE A 30 1.04 2.71 3.20
N GLN A 31 2.05 3.55 3.41
CA GLN A 31 1.95 4.99 3.22
C GLN A 31 2.94 5.43 2.13
N LEU A 32 2.51 6.32 1.24
CA LEU A 32 3.37 6.92 0.21
C LEU A 32 3.29 8.44 0.35
N HIS A 33 4.41 9.06 0.73
CA HIS A 33 4.58 10.50 0.74
C HIS A 33 5.20 10.94 -0.58
N TRP A 34 4.48 11.74 -1.35
CA TRP A 34 4.88 12.14 -2.70
C TRP A 34 5.51 13.54 -2.68
N ASN A 35 6.75 13.63 -3.15
CA ASN A 35 7.56 14.84 -3.14
C ASN A 35 8.08 15.12 -4.55
N ALA A 36 7.60 16.18 -5.20
CA ALA A 36 8.25 16.64 -6.41
C ALA A 36 9.58 17.32 -6.09
N ILE A 37 10.60 17.03 -6.88
CA ILE A 37 11.91 17.68 -6.79
C ILE A 37 11.84 19.08 -7.44
N ASP A 38 11.00 19.26 -8.45
CA ASP A 38 10.82 20.52 -9.16
C ASP A 38 9.34 20.82 -9.47
N GLU A 39 9.04 22.10 -9.67
CA GLU A 39 7.67 22.57 -9.98
C GLU A 39 7.18 22.09 -11.36
N ALA A 40 8.11 21.81 -12.29
CA ALA A 40 7.73 21.33 -13.62
C ALA A 40 7.12 19.92 -13.56
N ALA A 41 7.60 19.06 -12.66
CA ALA A 41 7.08 17.72 -12.41
C ALA A 41 5.68 17.76 -11.76
N GLU A 42 5.42 18.75 -10.90
CA GLU A 42 4.07 18.99 -10.34
C GLU A 42 3.07 19.44 -11.40
N ALA A 43 3.51 20.26 -12.35
CA ALA A 43 2.65 20.86 -13.37
C ALA A 43 2.25 19.89 -14.51
N VAL A 44 2.77 18.66 -14.52
CA VAL A 44 2.47 17.67 -15.57
C VAL A 44 1.01 17.21 -15.49
N GLU A 45 0.25 17.42 -16.58
CA GLU A 45 -1.19 17.08 -16.64
C GLU A 45 -1.50 15.62 -16.28
N PHE A 46 -0.62 14.69 -16.66
CA PHE A 46 -0.82 13.26 -16.44
C PHE A 46 -0.24 12.74 -15.10
N LYS A 47 0.29 13.62 -14.24
CA LYS A 47 0.92 13.26 -12.95
C LYS A 47 -0.01 12.45 -12.06
N ASP A 48 -1.24 12.92 -11.83
CA ASP A 48 -2.17 12.26 -10.91
C ASP A 48 -2.52 10.84 -11.38
N LYS A 49 -2.63 10.65 -12.70
CA LYS A 49 -2.83 9.31 -13.29
C LYS A 49 -1.63 8.40 -13.01
N CYS A 50 -0.41 8.92 -13.13
CA CYS A 50 0.80 8.16 -12.76
C CYS A 50 0.81 7.79 -11.28
N VAL A 51 0.48 8.72 -10.39
CA VAL A 51 0.44 8.50 -8.93
C VAL A 51 -0.53 7.36 -8.59
N ILE A 52 -1.74 7.38 -9.18
CA ILE A 52 -2.74 6.32 -8.97
C ILE A 52 -2.25 4.97 -9.49
N GLU A 53 -1.73 4.92 -10.72
CA GLU A 53 -1.24 3.66 -11.30
C GLU A 53 -0.05 3.09 -10.53
N ILE A 54 0.91 3.93 -10.13
CA ILE A 54 2.07 3.50 -9.36
C ILE A 54 1.65 3.02 -7.98
N THR A 55 0.74 3.72 -7.30
CA THR A 55 0.19 3.29 -6.00
C THR A 55 -0.38 1.88 -6.09
N SER A 56 -1.23 1.63 -7.10
CA SER A 56 -1.81 0.31 -7.34
C SER A 56 -0.74 -0.77 -7.56
N LYS A 57 0.30 -0.46 -8.34
CA LYS A 57 1.40 -1.39 -8.61
C LYS A 57 2.24 -1.68 -7.38
N VAL A 58 2.62 -0.67 -6.60
CA VAL A 58 3.41 -0.84 -5.37
C VAL A 58 2.64 -1.67 -4.35
N MET A 59 1.37 -1.34 -4.10
CA MET A 59 0.54 -2.05 -3.13
C MET A 59 0.20 -3.48 -3.55
N GLY A 60 0.13 -3.74 -4.86
CA GLY A 60 -0.10 -5.07 -5.42
C GLY A 60 1.18 -5.90 -5.62
N ASP A 61 2.37 -5.34 -5.37
CA ASP A 61 3.61 -6.03 -5.66
C ASP A 61 3.86 -7.19 -4.67
N PRO A 62 4.22 -8.40 -5.14
CA PRO A 62 4.54 -9.52 -4.27
C PRO A 62 5.62 -9.24 -3.22
N VAL A 63 6.58 -8.35 -3.51
CA VAL A 63 7.63 -7.95 -2.58
C VAL A 63 7.01 -7.22 -1.37
N VAL A 64 6.10 -6.29 -1.63
CA VAL A 64 5.42 -5.51 -0.59
C VAL A 64 4.44 -6.38 0.18
N LEU A 65 3.64 -7.20 -0.52
CA LEU A 65 2.68 -8.10 0.11
C LEU A 65 3.34 -9.14 1.03
N LYS A 66 4.54 -9.61 0.68
CA LYS A 66 5.30 -10.59 1.48
C LYS A 66 6.27 -9.98 2.47
N SER A 67 6.34 -8.64 2.55
CA SER A 67 7.21 -7.96 3.51
C SER A 67 6.93 -8.45 4.93
N LYS A 68 7.96 -8.45 5.79
CA LYS A 68 7.78 -8.75 7.22
C LYS A 68 7.41 -7.51 8.03
N LEU A 69 7.45 -6.33 7.42
CA LEU A 69 7.08 -5.09 8.05
C LEU A 69 5.56 -5.03 8.25
N VAL A 70 5.16 -4.60 9.44
CA VAL A 70 3.74 -4.34 9.79
C VAL A 70 3.28 -3.03 9.15
N GLU A 71 4.16 -2.05 9.09
CA GLU A 71 3.97 -0.76 8.45
C GLU A 71 5.14 -0.47 7.51
N ILE A 72 4.82 0.03 6.31
CA ILE A 72 5.79 0.49 5.34
C ILE A 72 5.43 1.93 4.96
N SER A 73 6.31 2.86 5.26
CA SER A 73 6.16 4.27 4.88
C SER A 73 7.25 4.63 3.87
N TYR A 74 6.84 5.05 2.68
CA TYR A 74 7.74 5.49 1.61
C TYR A 74 7.80 7.00 1.52
N GLU A 75 9.01 7.52 1.42
CA GLU A 75 9.30 8.82 0.84
C GLU A 75 9.53 8.63 -0.67
N VAL A 76 8.66 9.21 -1.47
CA VAL A 76 8.69 9.12 -2.93
C VAL A 76 9.11 10.46 -3.49
N PHE A 77 10.22 10.47 -4.23
CA PHE A 77 10.69 11.65 -4.95
C PHE A 77 10.44 11.49 -6.43
N TYR A 78 10.01 12.55 -7.11
CA TYR A 78 9.80 12.51 -8.55
C TYR A 78 10.19 13.79 -9.28
N GLN A 79 10.60 13.62 -10.53
CA GLN A 79 11.06 14.68 -11.42
C GLN A 79 10.83 14.30 -12.89
N LEU A 80 10.92 15.29 -13.77
CA LEU A 80 10.95 15.04 -15.21
C LEU A 80 12.35 14.61 -15.66
N ASP A 81 12.42 13.60 -16.53
CA ASP A 81 13.65 13.26 -17.24
C ASP A 81 13.84 14.14 -18.49
N GLU A 82 14.99 13.99 -19.15
CA GLU A 82 15.33 14.73 -20.38
C GLU A 82 14.35 14.48 -21.54
N LYS A 83 13.52 13.44 -21.46
CA LYS A 83 12.54 13.04 -22.47
C LYS A 83 11.12 13.48 -22.10
N GLY A 84 10.94 14.18 -20.98
CA GLY A 84 9.65 14.64 -20.49
C GLY A 84 8.81 13.53 -19.81
N ALA A 85 9.41 12.42 -19.42
CA ALA A 85 8.77 11.39 -18.62
C ALA A 85 8.95 11.67 -17.12
N LEU A 86 7.94 11.35 -16.31
CA LEU A 86 8.06 11.42 -14.86
C LEU A 86 8.79 10.20 -14.35
N VAL A 87 9.87 10.40 -13.59
CA VAL A 87 10.60 9.33 -12.91
C VAL A 87 10.31 9.44 -11.42
N PHE A 88 9.87 8.33 -10.83
CA PHE A 88 9.51 8.21 -9.42
C PHE A 88 10.48 7.26 -8.73
N GLU A 89 10.97 7.65 -7.57
CA GLU A 89 11.84 6.84 -6.73
C GLU A 89 11.29 6.82 -5.31
N GLY A 90 10.86 5.64 -4.86
CA GLY A 90 10.37 5.43 -3.50
C GLY A 90 11.42 4.79 -2.62
N ARG A 91 11.56 5.30 -1.40
CA ARG A 91 12.46 4.76 -0.38
C ARG A 91 11.75 4.68 0.97
N CYS A 92 11.98 3.64 1.75
CA CYS A 92 11.47 3.61 3.14
C CYS A 92 11.95 4.84 3.90
N GLY A 93 11.02 5.55 4.56
CA GLY A 93 11.36 6.67 5.44
C GLY A 93 12.15 6.23 6.67
N ASP A 94 11.92 5.00 7.14
CA ASP A 94 12.73 4.39 8.20
C ASP A 94 14.00 3.75 7.62
N THR A 95 15.12 4.44 7.82
CA THR A 95 16.45 4.01 7.35
C THR A 95 16.93 2.70 7.97
N ARG A 96 16.36 2.23 9.09
CA ARG A 96 16.74 0.95 9.71
C ARG A 96 16.41 -0.25 8.81
N PHE A 97 15.50 -0.08 7.87
CA PHE A 97 15.05 -1.11 6.95
C PHE A 97 15.55 -0.90 5.52
N SER A 98 16.48 0.04 5.29
CA SER A 98 16.97 0.38 3.94
C SER A 98 17.54 -0.80 3.16
N ASP A 99 18.02 -1.83 3.87
CA ASP A 99 18.60 -3.04 3.27
C ASP A 99 17.56 -4.06 2.83
N LEU A 100 16.28 -3.85 3.13
CA LEU A 100 15.20 -4.73 2.70
C LEU A 100 14.83 -4.48 1.23
N LEU A 101 14.39 -5.52 0.53
CA LEU A 101 14.06 -5.44 -0.90
C LEU A 101 12.85 -4.51 -1.15
N GLU A 102 11.85 -4.58 -0.29
CA GLU A 102 10.67 -3.72 -0.34
C GLU A 102 11.02 -2.23 -0.17
N CYS A 103 12.17 -1.88 0.41
CA CYS A 103 12.43 -0.52 0.87
C CYS A 103 13.00 0.43 -0.19
N SER A 104 13.28 -0.02 -1.40
CA SER A 104 13.65 0.86 -2.50
C SER A 104 13.01 0.40 -3.79
N TRP A 105 12.41 1.33 -4.53
CA TRP A 105 11.86 1.04 -5.84
C TRP A 105 11.89 2.26 -6.75
N GLN A 106 11.79 2.01 -8.05
CA GLN A 106 11.68 3.05 -9.07
C GLN A 106 10.60 2.71 -10.09
N SER A 107 9.96 3.74 -10.63
CA SER A 107 9.03 3.64 -11.74
C SER A 107 9.15 4.86 -12.65
N THR A 108 8.83 4.71 -13.92
CA THR A 108 8.76 5.81 -14.89
C THR A 108 7.34 5.91 -15.42
N CYS A 109 6.85 7.10 -15.74
CA CYS A 109 5.54 7.30 -16.31
C CYS A 109 5.61 8.26 -17.50
N SER A 110 5.06 7.82 -18.63
CA SER A 110 5.03 8.60 -19.87
C SER A 110 3.62 8.59 -20.43
N GLY A 111 3.07 9.76 -20.75
CA GLY A 111 1.71 9.88 -21.28
C GLY A 111 0.64 9.31 -20.34
N GLY A 112 0.88 9.37 -19.03
CA GLY A 112 -0.02 8.83 -18.00
C GLY A 112 -0.12 7.31 -17.98
N SER A 113 0.88 6.59 -18.48
CA SER A 113 0.99 5.14 -18.28
C SER A 113 2.29 4.85 -17.54
N ALA A 114 2.17 4.31 -16.33
CA ALA A 114 3.32 3.94 -15.53
C ALA A 114 3.99 2.68 -16.09
N SER A 115 5.31 2.61 -16.03
CA SER A 115 6.10 1.42 -16.28
C SER A 115 5.98 0.45 -15.12
N VAL A 116 6.66 -0.69 -15.22
CA VAL A 116 6.79 -1.66 -14.12
C VAL A 116 7.52 -0.98 -12.95
N VAL A 117 7.03 -1.19 -11.72
CA VAL A 117 7.74 -0.81 -10.50
C VAL A 117 8.88 -1.80 -10.31
N LYS A 118 10.11 -1.31 -10.23
CA LYS A 118 11.31 -2.13 -10.05
C LYS A 118 11.82 -1.91 -8.64
N PHE A 119 11.76 -2.95 -7.81
CA PHE A 119 12.36 -2.93 -6.48
C PHE A 119 13.87 -3.13 -6.59
N HIS A 120 14.62 -2.23 -5.98
CA HIS A 120 16.08 -2.17 -6.06
C HIS A 120 16.67 -2.75 -4.78
N ASN A 121 16.99 -4.04 -4.81
CA ASN A 121 17.93 -4.68 -3.86
C ASN A 121 18.24 -6.13 -4.31
N GLU A 122 18.37 -6.37 -5.61
CA GLU A 122 18.96 -7.62 -6.10
C GLU A 122 20.45 -7.60 -5.71
N ARG A 123 20.77 -8.25 -4.59
CA ARG A 123 22.14 -8.58 -4.22
C ARG A 123 22.41 -10.05 -4.46
#